data_AF-A0A7V1HZ33-F1
#
_entry.id   AF-A0A7V1HZ33-F1
#
_cell.length_a   1.000
_cell.length_b   1.000
_cell.length_c   1.000
_cell.angle_alpha   90.00
_cell.angle_beta   90.00
_cell.angle_gamma   90.00
#
_symmetry.space_group_name_H-M   'P 1'
#
loop_
_entity.id
_entity.type
_entity.pdbx_description
1 polymer ?
#
loop_
_entity_poly.entity_id
_entity_poly.type
_entity_poly.pdbx_seq_one_letter_code
_entity_poly.pdbx_strand_id
1 'polypeptide(L)'
;MERFLGPGGELSKIIENFEHRRGQVTMAQRALKAFNEGGALLVEAGTGIGKTLAYLIPAILSNRKIVISTGTKNLQEQIIGKDIPVVQKLFPGRFKAALMKGRGNYLCKRRFKNFAQQPLFVNTKEGKMFAAIHNWAPKTSTGDRAELSGLPDNYKAWSDINSKSDLCLGSACPTYESCFITKMRSDAATADIVVVNHHLFFADLNLRENSFGEVIPRYDAAVFDEAHIVEETATTYFGVSIS
;
A
#
# COMPACT_ATOMS: atom_id res chain seq x y z
N MET A 1 -0.37 1.66 -26.69
CA MET A 1 0.56 1.00 -25.76
C MET A 1 2.00 1.05 -26.27
N GLU A 2 2.24 0.78 -27.56
CA GLU A 2 3.56 0.92 -28.20
C GLU A 2 4.25 2.27 -27.94
N ARG A 3 3.51 3.38 -27.96
CA ARG A 3 4.04 4.70 -27.58
C ARG A 3 4.79 4.71 -26.24
N PHE A 4 4.30 3.96 -25.24
CA PHE A 4 4.88 3.95 -23.90
C PHE A 4 5.92 2.85 -23.72
N LEU A 5 5.58 1.62 -24.13
CA LEU A 5 6.33 0.40 -23.82
C LEU A 5 7.07 -0.22 -25.01
N GLY A 6 6.86 0.30 -26.22
CA GLY A 6 7.50 -0.20 -27.45
C GLY A 6 8.97 0.21 -27.58
N PRO A 7 9.67 -0.26 -28.63
CA PRO A 7 11.04 0.16 -28.92
C PRO A 7 11.12 1.68 -29.11
N GLY A 8 11.96 2.37 -28.33
CA GLY A 8 12.07 3.84 -28.35
C GLY A 8 10.87 4.60 -27.78
N GLY A 9 9.95 3.91 -27.07
CA GLY A 9 8.79 4.52 -26.42
C GLY A 9 9.15 5.47 -25.28
N GLU A 10 8.16 6.18 -24.74
CA GLU A 10 8.39 7.19 -23.69
C GLU A 10 9.11 6.62 -22.46
N LEU A 11 8.87 5.35 -22.11
CA LEU A 11 9.52 4.72 -20.96
C LEU A 11 11.03 4.53 -21.18
N SER A 12 11.48 4.33 -22.43
CA SER A 12 12.90 4.19 -22.75
C SER A 12 13.69 5.48 -22.57
N LYS A 13 13.01 6.63 -22.46
CA LYS A 13 13.63 7.93 -22.17
C LYS A 13 13.78 8.20 -20.67
N ILE A 14 13.10 7.41 -19.83
CA ILE A 14 13.03 7.61 -18.38
C ILE A 14 13.83 6.54 -17.63
N ILE A 15 13.78 5.29 -18.11
CA ILE A 15 14.50 4.16 -17.51
C ILE A 15 15.80 3.96 -18.28
N GLU A 16 16.92 4.10 -17.58
CA GLU A 16 18.24 3.73 -18.09
C GLU A 16 18.28 2.22 -18.38
N ASN A 17 18.84 1.83 -19.52
CA ASN A 17 18.86 0.43 -19.99
C ASN A 17 17.47 -0.21 -20.15
N PHE A 18 16.47 0.58 -20.58
CA PHE A 18 15.16 0.02 -20.92
C PHE A 18 15.28 -1.03 -22.03
N GLU A 19 14.79 -2.23 -21.74
CA GLU A 19 14.68 -3.32 -22.71
C GLU A 19 13.22 -3.52 -23.09
N HIS A 20 12.94 -3.41 -24.38
CA HIS A 20 11.61 -3.71 -24.91
C HIS A 20 11.28 -5.19 -24.77
N ARG A 21 10.13 -5.48 -24.15
CA ARG A 21 9.62 -6.85 -23.99
C ARG A 21 8.21 -6.95 -24.53
N ARG A 22 8.02 -7.71 -25.62
CA ARG A 22 6.70 -7.91 -26.25
C ARG A 22 5.63 -8.41 -25.27
N GLY A 23 6.01 -9.25 -24.31
CA GLY A 23 5.12 -9.73 -23.25
C GLY A 23 4.56 -8.59 -22.37
N GLN A 24 5.40 -7.59 -22.06
CA GLN A 24 5.02 -6.41 -21.29
C GLN A 24 3.95 -5.59 -22.03
N VAL A 25 4.17 -5.33 -23.33
CA VAL A 25 3.24 -4.59 -24.18
C VAL A 25 1.90 -5.33 -24.30
N THR A 26 1.97 -6.65 -24.51
CA THR A 26 0.78 -7.51 -24.64
C THR A 26 -0.05 -7.51 -23.34
N MET A 27 0.62 -7.69 -22.19
CA MET A 27 -0.02 -7.62 -20.88
C MET A 27 -0.70 -6.26 -20.68
N ALA A 28 -0.01 -5.16 -20.98
CA ALA A 28 -0.55 -3.83 -20.78
C ALA A 28 -1.74 -3.51 -21.70
N GLN A 29 -1.73 -3.97 -22.95
CA GLN A 29 -2.87 -3.84 -23.86
C GLN A 29 -4.10 -4.60 -23.33
N ARG A 30 -3.90 -5.84 -22.86
CA ARG A 30 -4.98 -6.65 -22.28
C ARG A 30 -5.52 -6.04 -20.99
N ALA A 31 -4.64 -5.52 -20.13
CA ALA A 31 -5.04 -4.83 -18.90
C ALA A 31 -5.85 -3.57 -19.21
N LEU A 32 -5.44 -2.75 -20.19
CA LEU A 32 -6.22 -1.57 -20.60
C LEU A 32 -7.61 -1.95 -21.09
N LYS A 33 -7.71 -3.02 -21.88
CA LYS A 33 -8.98 -3.54 -22.36
C LYS A 33 -9.87 -3.95 -21.19
N ALA A 34 -9.35 -4.73 -20.24
CA ALA A 34 -10.08 -5.17 -19.05
C ALA A 34 -10.53 -3.99 -18.17
N PHE A 35 -9.69 -2.96 -17.98
CA PHE A 35 -10.10 -1.76 -17.24
C PHE A 35 -11.22 -0.99 -17.93
N ASN A 36 -11.22 -0.91 -19.26
CA ASN A 36 -12.22 -0.14 -20.00
C ASN A 36 -13.54 -0.90 -20.18
N GLU A 37 -13.46 -2.17 -20.56
CA GLU A 37 -14.62 -3.01 -20.91
C GLU A 37 -15.15 -3.82 -19.72
N GLY A 38 -14.39 -3.94 -18.64
CA GLY A 38 -14.69 -4.82 -17.51
C GLY A 38 -14.28 -6.27 -17.76
N GLY A 39 -14.61 -7.14 -16.80
CA GLY A 39 -14.26 -8.57 -16.82
C GLY A 39 -13.00 -8.91 -16.01
N ALA A 40 -12.58 -10.17 -16.09
CA ALA A 40 -11.41 -10.69 -15.39
C ALA A 40 -10.28 -11.00 -16.38
N LEU A 41 -9.06 -10.61 -16.00
CA LEU A 41 -7.84 -10.91 -16.75
C LEU A 41 -6.86 -11.63 -15.84
N LEU A 42 -6.54 -12.88 -16.17
CA LEU A 42 -5.45 -13.63 -15.55
C LEU A 42 -4.23 -13.60 -16.48
N VAL A 43 -3.07 -13.23 -15.94
CA VAL A 43 -1.82 -13.18 -16.70
C VAL A 43 -0.75 -13.92 -15.93
N GLU A 44 -0.22 -14.98 -16.53
CA GLU A 44 1.04 -15.57 -16.12
C GLU A 44 2.17 -14.83 -16.84
N ALA A 45 3.10 -14.28 -16.05
CA ALA A 45 4.16 -13.44 -16.54
C ALA A 45 5.46 -13.79 -15.83
N GLY A 46 6.51 -14.07 -16.62
CA GLY A 46 7.84 -14.35 -16.10
C GLY A 46 8.38 -13.21 -15.22
N THR A 47 9.35 -13.53 -14.37
CA THR A 47 10.08 -12.51 -13.61
C THR A 47 10.82 -11.55 -14.55
N GLY A 48 10.99 -10.30 -14.14
CA GLY A 48 11.75 -9.31 -14.91
C GLY A 48 11.06 -8.76 -16.17
N ILE A 49 9.86 -9.20 -16.54
CA ILE A 49 9.18 -8.65 -17.74
C ILE A 49 8.67 -7.20 -17.56
N GLY A 50 8.75 -6.65 -16.35
CA GLY A 50 8.19 -5.33 -16.02
C GLY A 50 6.68 -5.34 -15.79
N LYS A 51 6.17 -6.38 -15.10
CA LYS A 51 4.75 -6.60 -14.75
C LYS A 51 4.10 -5.35 -14.14
N THR A 52 4.80 -4.71 -13.20
CA THR A 52 4.30 -3.54 -12.47
C THR A 52 3.96 -2.37 -13.39
N LEU A 53 4.87 -2.01 -14.30
CA LEU A 53 4.61 -0.96 -15.29
C LEU A 53 3.54 -1.38 -16.30
N ALA A 54 3.46 -2.69 -16.60
CA ALA A 54 2.46 -3.23 -17.52
C ALA A 54 1.03 -3.12 -16.98
N TYR A 55 0.79 -3.12 -15.66
CA TYR A 55 -0.53 -2.82 -15.10
C TYR A 55 -0.71 -1.36 -14.68
N LEU A 56 0.35 -0.64 -14.27
CA LEU A 56 0.24 0.76 -13.82
C LEU A 56 -0.10 1.72 -14.96
N ILE A 57 0.60 1.61 -16.10
CA ILE A 57 0.38 2.49 -17.25
C ILE A 57 -1.08 2.41 -17.74
N PRO A 58 -1.65 1.22 -18.03
CA PRO A 58 -3.04 1.14 -18.43
C PRO A 58 -4.01 1.52 -17.31
N ALA A 59 -3.68 1.28 -16.04
CA ALA A 59 -4.51 1.73 -14.92
C ALA A 59 -4.73 3.25 -14.96
N ILE A 60 -3.66 4.02 -15.16
CA ILE A 60 -3.73 5.49 -15.26
C ILE A 60 -4.45 5.93 -16.53
N LEU A 61 -4.19 5.28 -17.67
CA LEU A 61 -4.86 5.61 -18.94
C LEU A 61 -6.37 5.37 -18.91
N SER A 62 -6.84 4.47 -18.05
CA SER A 62 -8.28 4.20 -17.88
C SER A 62 -9.04 5.36 -17.19
N ASN A 63 -8.34 6.27 -16.51
CA ASN A 63 -8.90 7.32 -15.63
C ASN A 63 -9.92 6.77 -14.61
N ARG A 64 -9.73 5.52 -14.18
CA ARG A 64 -10.53 4.86 -13.15
C ARG A 64 -9.77 4.82 -11.83
N LYS A 65 -10.52 4.72 -10.73
CA LYS A 65 -9.93 4.48 -9.42
C LYS A 65 -9.59 3.00 -9.26
N ILE A 66 -8.31 2.68 -9.12
CA ILE A 66 -7.81 1.31 -9.13
C ILE A 66 -7.10 0.99 -7.81
N VAL A 67 -7.45 -0.16 -7.23
CA VAL A 67 -6.73 -0.71 -6.08
C VAL A 67 -5.70 -1.73 -6.59
N ILE A 68 -4.47 -1.62 -6.12
CA ILE A 68 -3.39 -2.57 -6.39
C ILE A 68 -3.09 -3.30 -5.09
N SER A 69 -3.42 -4.58 -5.06
CA SER A 69 -3.20 -5.49 -3.95
C SER A 69 -1.97 -6.34 -4.24
N THR A 70 -1.00 -6.35 -3.34
CA THR A 70 0.26 -7.10 -3.49
C THR A 70 0.54 -8.00 -2.29
N GLY A 71 1.44 -8.96 -2.45
CA GLY A 71 1.76 -9.95 -1.42
C GLY A 71 2.35 -9.44 -0.13
N THR A 72 3.26 -8.47 -0.22
CA THR A 72 4.05 -8.05 0.95
C THR A 72 4.09 -6.54 1.08
N LYS A 73 4.42 -6.06 2.29
CA LYS A 73 4.59 -4.61 2.54
C LYS A 73 5.79 -4.04 1.76
N ASN A 74 6.85 -4.82 1.61
CA ASN A 74 8.04 -4.44 0.85
C ASN A 74 7.70 -4.22 -0.63
N LEU A 75 6.85 -5.06 -1.21
CA LEU A 75 6.38 -4.87 -2.59
C LEU A 75 5.49 -3.62 -2.72
N GLN A 76 4.64 -3.31 -1.73
CA GLN A 76 3.89 -2.05 -1.73
C GLN A 76 4.82 -0.84 -1.74
N GLU A 77 5.86 -0.86 -0.90
CA GLU A 77 6.86 0.20 -0.83
C GLU A 77 7.67 0.32 -2.11
N GLN A 78 7.97 -0.79 -2.78
CA GLN A 78 8.61 -0.77 -4.09
C GLN A 78 7.71 -0.09 -5.12
N ILE A 79 6.43 -0.44 -5.18
CA ILE A 79 5.46 0.17 -6.10
C ILE A 79 5.38 1.68 -5.85
N ILE A 80 5.21 2.10 -4.59
CA ILE A 80 5.05 3.52 -4.22
C ILE A 80 6.35 4.32 -4.38
N GLY A 81 7.48 3.75 -3.96
CA GLY A 81 8.76 4.45 -3.86
C GLY A 81 9.61 4.40 -5.12
N LYS A 82 9.35 3.46 -6.04
CA LYS A 82 10.11 3.29 -7.28
C LYS A 82 9.23 3.36 -8.52
N ASP A 83 8.23 2.48 -8.61
CA ASP A 83 7.47 2.31 -9.85
C ASP A 83 6.53 3.49 -10.13
N ILE A 84 5.79 3.97 -9.13
CA ILE A 84 4.89 5.12 -9.27
C ILE A 84 5.65 6.40 -9.66
N PRO A 85 6.79 6.75 -9.05
CA PRO A 85 7.60 7.89 -9.49
C PRO A 85 8.02 7.82 -10.96
N VAL A 86 8.34 6.62 -11.47
CA VAL A 86 8.64 6.42 -12.90
C VAL A 86 7.40 6.75 -13.75
N VAL A 87 6.24 6.27 -13.34
CA VAL A 87 5.00 6.51 -14.09
C VAL A 87 4.50 7.95 -13.94
N GLN A 88 4.78 8.63 -12.84
CA GLN A 88 4.53 10.07 -12.68
C GLN A 88 5.37 10.92 -13.64
N LYS A 89 6.59 10.49 -13.98
CA LYS A 89 7.38 11.15 -15.03
C LYS A 89 6.74 10.99 -16.42
N LEU A 90 6.07 9.86 -16.68
CA LEU A 90 5.30 9.62 -17.91
C LEU A 90 4.01 10.44 -17.97
N PHE A 91 3.36 10.66 -16.82
CA PHE A 91 2.08 11.34 -16.72
C PHE A 91 2.09 12.46 -15.66
N PRO A 92 2.87 13.55 -15.86
CA PRO A 92 3.05 14.58 -14.85
C PRO A 92 1.70 15.21 -14.44
N GLY A 93 1.41 15.19 -13.14
CA GLY A 93 0.22 15.80 -12.55
C GLY A 93 -1.12 15.14 -12.92
N ARG A 94 -1.12 13.99 -13.62
CA ARG A 94 -2.36 13.37 -14.11
C ARG A 94 -3.06 12.44 -13.12
N PHE A 95 -2.34 11.95 -12.12
CA PHE A 95 -2.91 11.01 -11.14
C PHE A 95 -2.25 11.16 -9.78
N LYS A 96 -2.97 10.72 -8.74
CA LYS A 96 -2.50 10.59 -7.37
C LYS A 96 -2.46 9.13 -6.96
N ALA A 97 -1.43 8.77 -6.20
CA ALA A 97 -1.31 7.46 -5.60
C ALA A 97 -1.24 7.57 -4.08
N ALA A 98 -1.84 6.60 -3.39
CA ALA A 98 -1.79 6.48 -1.93
C ALA A 98 -1.43 5.06 -1.52
N LEU A 99 -0.70 4.95 -0.40
CA LEU A 99 -0.35 3.69 0.24
C LEU A 99 -1.23 3.49 1.46
N MET A 100 -1.90 2.33 1.56
CA MET A 100 -2.61 1.95 2.78
C MET A 100 -2.06 0.65 3.35
N LYS A 101 -1.68 0.69 4.63
CA LYS A 101 -1.33 -0.47 5.43
C LYS A 101 -2.36 -0.67 6.54
N GLY A 102 -2.32 -1.84 7.19
CA GLY A 102 -3.10 -2.06 8.42
C GLY A 102 -2.73 -1.06 9.52
N ARG A 103 -3.70 -0.67 10.34
CA ARG A 103 -3.59 0.41 11.35
C ARG A 103 -2.39 0.24 12.30
N GLY A 104 -2.08 -1.01 12.65
CA GLY A 104 -0.94 -1.36 13.50
C GLY A 104 0.44 -1.04 12.92
N ASN A 105 0.52 -0.63 11.65
CA ASN A 105 1.76 -0.13 11.03
C ASN A 105 1.98 1.37 11.23
N TYR A 106 1.00 2.10 11.79
CA TYR A 106 1.11 3.54 11.99
C TYR A 106 1.26 3.89 13.46
N LEU A 107 2.14 4.86 13.75
CA LEU A 107 2.27 5.46 15.06
C LEU A 107 0.97 6.15 15.47
N CYS A 108 0.50 5.94 16.70
CA CYS A 108 -0.57 6.73 17.30
C CYS A 108 0.05 7.84 18.14
N LYS A 109 -0.03 9.10 17.68
CA LYS A 109 0.55 10.27 18.38
C LYS A 109 0.13 10.37 19.85
N ARG A 110 -1.15 10.11 20.15
CA ARG A 110 -1.67 10.10 21.53
C ARG A 110 -1.04 9.00 22.38
N ARG A 111 -1.02 7.76 21.89
CA ARG A 111 -0.45 6.63 22.63
C ARG A 111 1.06 6.79 22.81
N PHE A 112 1.75 7.27 21.77
CA PHE A 112 3.17 7.63 21.84
C PHE A 112 3.44 8.68 22.92
N LYS A 113 2.66 9.78 22.95
CA LYS A 113 2.80 10.83 23.98
C LYS A 113 2.61 10.26 25.40
N ASN A 114 1.60 9.42 25.61
CA ASN A 114 1.34 8.81 26.91
C ASN A 114 2.46 7.85 27.32
N PHE A 115 2.90 6.99 26.40
CA PHE A 115 3.98 6.04 26.66
C PHE A 115 5.32 6.76 26.94
N ALA A 116 5.60 7.86 26.23
CA ALA A 116 6.83 8.63 26.42
C ALA A 116 6.93 9.33 27.79
N GLN A 117 5.82 9.52 28.52
CA GLN A 117 5.84 10.11 29.86
C GLN A 117 6.38 9.14 30.92
N GLN A 118 6.09 7.85 30.78
CA GLN A 118 6.52 6.81 31.71
C GLN A 118 6.85 5.53 30.93
N PRO A 119 7.97 5.53 30.18
CA PRO A 119 8.32 4.34 29.41
C PRO A 119 8.78 3.22 30.34
N LEU A 120 8.18 2.04 30.18
CA LEU A 120 8.57 0.82 30.89
C LEU A 120 9.41 -0.04 29.95
N PHE A 121 10.73 -0.05 30.15
CA PHE A 121 11.65 -0.91 29.39
C PHE A 121 12.21 -2.00 30.28
N VAL A 122 12.28 -3.23 29.75
CA VAL A 122 12.85 -4.38 30.46
C VAL A 122 14.38 -4.32 30.48
N ASN A 123 15.00 -3.69 29.47
CA ASN A 123 16.45 -3.59 29.35
C ASN A 123 16.92 -2.35 28.56
N THR A 124 18.22 -2.07 28.61
CA THR A 124 18.88 -0.93 27.93
C THR A 124 18.72 -0.96 26.40
N LYS A 125 18.61 -2.15 25.79
CA LYS A 125 18.45 -2.30 24.33
C LYS A 125 17.09 -1.78 23.88
N GLU A 126 16.02 -2.10 24.61
CA GLU A 126 14.67 -1.58 24.36
C GLU A 126 14.61 -0.06 24.49
N GLY A 127 15.30 0.52 25.48
CA GLY A 127 15.41 1.97 25.64
C GLY A 127 16.12 2.66 24.46
N LYS A 128 17.22 2.07 23.94
CA LYS A 128 17.90 2.60 22.73
C LYS A 128 17.00 2.55 21.49
N MET A 129 16.24 1.47 21.31
CA MET A 129 15.27 1.35 20.21
C MET A 129 14.15 2.39 20.33
N PHE A 130 13.66 2.63 21.55
CA PHE A 130 12.66 3.67 21.78
C PHE A 130 13.21 5.07 21.51
N ALA A 131 14.46 5.34 21.86
CA ALA A 131 15.10 6.62 21.55
C ALA A 131 15.12 6.92 20.04
N ALA A 132 15.32 5.89 19.20
CA ALA A 132 15.20 6.03 17.76
C ALA A 132 13.78 6.44 17.32
N ILE A 133 12.75 5.80 17.89
CA ILE A 133 11.35 6.16 17.64
C ILE A 133 11.05 7.58 18.13
N HIS A 134 11.54 7.94 19.30
CA HIS A 134 11.34 9.27 19.89
C HIS A 134 11.91 10.38 19.00
N ASN A 135 13.08 10.16 18.40
CA ASN A 135 13.71 11.09 17.48
C ASN A 135 13.04 11.14 16.09
N TRP A 136 12.40 10.04 15.68
CA TRP A 136 11.71 9.91 14.39
C TRP A 136 10.27 10.45 14.43
N ALA A 137 9.54 10.22 15.51
CA ALA A 137 8.13 10.58 15.68
C ALA A 137 7.77 12.05 15.35
N PRO A 138 8.59 13.07 15.68
CA PRO A 138 8.30 14.45 15.28
C PRO A 138 8.66 14.77 13.82
N LYS A 139 9.46 13.92 13.14
CA LYS A 139 9.98 14.15 11.78
C LYS A 139 9.19 13.39 10.69
N THR A 140 8.52 12.32 11.07
CA THR A 140 7.77 11.48 10.13
C THR A 140 6.57 12.19 9.52
N SER A 141 6.40 12.04 8.21
CA SER A 141 5.29 12.62 7.45
C SER A 141 4.10 11.67 7.32
N THR A 142 4.34 10.35 7.44
CA THR A 142 3.33 9.30 7.29
C THR A 142 3.05 8.54 8.59
N GLY A 143 3.98 8.55 9.55
CA GLY A 143 3.90 7.76 10.77
C GLY A 143 4.02 6.26 10.54
N ASP A 144 4.43 5.83 9.36
CA ASP A 144 4.59 4.42 9.00
C ASP A 144 5.85 3.83 9.65
N ARG A 145 5.69 2.71 10.34
CA ARG A 145 6.78 1.94 10.95
C ARG A 145 7.92 1.67 9.97
N ALA A 146 7.62 1.47 8.69
CA ALA A 146 8.62 1.15 7.68
C ALA A 146 9.66 2.26 7.46
N GLU A 147 9.39 3.50 7.87
CA GLU A 147 10.38 4.58 7.84
C GLU A 147 11.51 4.37 8.87
N LEU A 148 11.31 3.51 9.86
CA LEU A 148 12.30 3.19 10.89
C LEU A 148 13.16 2.01 10.45
N SER A 149 14.45 2.28 10.18
CA SER A 149 15.43 1.23 9.91
C SER A 149 15.91 0.57 11.22
N GLY A 150 16.08 -0.76 11.20
CA GLY A 150 16.71 -1.51 12.29
C GLY A 150 15.81 -1.83 13.50
N LEU A 151 14.50 -1.55 13.44
CA LEU A 151 13.55 -2.02 14.45
C LEU A 151 13.11 -3.46 14.14
N PRO A 152 13.26 -4.41 15.10
CA PRO A 152 12.70 -5.75 14.95
C PRO A 152 11.18 -5.74 14.79
N ASP A 153 10.63 -6.69 14.02
CA ASP A 153 9.18 -6.87 13.83
C ASP A 153 8.44 -7.22 15.12
N ASN A 154 9.13 -7.87 16.06
CA ASN A 154 8.61 -8.25 17.36
C ASN A 154 8.90 -7.20 18.47
N TYR A 155 9.28 -5.97 18.11
CA TYR A 155 9.55 -4.94 19.11
C TYR A 155 8.28 -4.57 19.90
N LYS A 156 8.19 -5.02 21.15
CA LYS A 156 6.98 -4.97 21.99
C LYS A 156 6.40 -3.57 22.13
N ALA A 157 7.25 -2.57 22.40
CA ALA A 157 6.79 -1.19 22.61
C ALA A 157 6.11 -0.58 21.37
N TRP A 158 6.32 -1.14 20.17
CA TRP A 158 5.54 -0.74 19.00
C TRP A 158 4.03 -0.99 19.21
N SER A 159 3.65 -2.13 19.81
CA SER A 159 2.25 -2.44 20.14
C SER A 159 1.65 -1.46 21.14
N ASP A 160 2.49 -0.85 21.98
CA ASP A 160 2.06 0.14 23.00
C ASP A 160 1.81 1.53 22.39
N ILE A 161 2.43 1.83 21.26
CA ILE A 161 2.38 3.16 20.63
C ILE A 161 1.68 3.19 19.27
N ASN A 162 1.44 2.06 18.62
CA ASN A 162 0.77 2.00 17.31
C ASN A 162 -0.73 2.33 17.38
N SER A 163 -1.39 2.45 16.24
CA SER A 163 -2.84 2.62 16.19
C SER A 163 -3.58 1.28 16.34
N LYS A 164 -4.56 1.23 17.24
CA LYS A 164 -5.47 0.09 17.46
C LYS A 164 -6.92 0.54 17.37
N SER A 165 -7.80 -0.31 16.84
CA SER A 165 -9.20 0.03 16.57
C SER A 165 -10.02 0.23 17.83
N ASP A 166 -9.88 -0.68 18.79
CA ASP A 166 -10.51 -0.70 20.12
C ASP A 166 -10.15 0.50 20.99
N LEU A 167 -8.93 1.04 20.83
CA LEU A 167 -8.44 2.19 21.61
C LEU A 167 -8.59 3.53 20.89
N CYS A 168 -9.07 3.56 19.64
CA CYS A 168 -9.12 4.78 18.85
C CYS A 168 -10.35 5.64 19.22
N LEU A 169 -10.12 6.91 19.55
CA LEU A 169 -11.18 7.86 19.91
C LEU A 169 -11.87 8.49 18.68
N GLY A 170 -11.49 8.10 17.46
CA GLY A 170 -12.04 8.67 16.24
C GLY A 170 -11.89 10.19 16.18
N SER A 171 -12.96 10.89 15.80
CA SER A 171 -13.03 12.35 15.71
C SER A 171 -12.87 13.06 17.06
N ALA A 172 -13.15 12.39 18.18
CA ALA A 172 -12.93 12.94 19.52
C ALA A 172 -11.46 12.86 19.97
N CYS A 173 -10.55 12.32 19.15
CA CYS A 173 -9.14 12.22 19.48
C CYS A 173 -8.49 13.63 19.52
N PRO A 174 -7.77 14.02 20.59
CA PRO A 174 -7.09 15.31 20.66
C PRO A 174 -6.04 15.54 19.57
N THR A 175 -5.56 14.47 18.93
CA THR A 175 -4.58 14.53 17.84
C THR A 175 -5.20 14.19 16.48
N TYR A 176 -6.53 14.32 16.31
CA TYR A 176 -7.26 13.90 15.10
C TYR A 176 -6.72 14.58 13.83
N GLU A 177 -6.59 15.91 13.83
CA GLU A 177 -6.13 16.71 12.69
C GLU A 177 -4.74 16.30 12.18
N SER A 178 -3.86 15.89 13.09
CA SER A 178 -2.50 15.46 12.75
C SER A 178 -2.34 13.94 12.76
N CYS A 179 -3.44 13.18 12.80
CA CYS A 179 -3.43 11.73 12.90
C CYS A 179 -3.01 11.08 11.58
N PHE A 180 -2.00 10.23 11.63
CA PHE A 180 -1.49 9.50 10.47
C PHE A 180 -2.52 8.58 9.81
N ILE A 181 -3.42 7.98 10.60
CA ILE A 181 -4.52 7.15 10.05
C ILE A 181 -5.54 8.02 9.32
N THR A 182 -5.92 9.15 9.89
CA THR A 182 -6.87 10.09 9.27
C THR A 182 -6.28 10.63 7.96
N LYS A 183 -5.01 11.04 7.99
CA LYS A 183 -4.28 11.48 6.80
C LYS A 183 -4.24 10.40 5.72
N MET A 184 -3.78 9.20 6.05
CA MET A 184 -3.71 8.07 5.10
C MET A 184 -5.07 7.77 4.46
N ARG A 185 -6.16 7.79 5.24
CA ARG A 185 -7.52 7.60 4.70
C ARG A 185 -7.94 8.72 3.76
N SER A 186 -7.62 9.97 4.10
CA SER A 186 -7.89 11.13 3.25
C SER A 186 -7.10 11.07 1.94
N ASP A 187 -5.81 10.73 2.01
CA ASP A 187 -4.95 10.57 0.84
C ASP A 187 -5.50 9.48 -0.08
N ALA A 188 -5.89 8.32 0.47
CA ALA A 188 -6.49 7.23 -0.30
C ALA A 188 -7.87 7.59 -0.88
N ALA A 189 -8.69 8.36 -0.16
CA ALA A 189 -10.00 8.78 -0.65
C ALA A 189 -9.89 9.63 -1.92
N THR A 190 -8.86 10.48 -2.00
CA THR A 190 -8.62 11.36 -3.16
C THR A 190 -7.65 10.79 -4.21
N ALA A 191 -7.10 9.60 -3.98
CA ALA A 191 -6.19 8.94 -4.90
C ALA A 191 -6.92 8.19 -6.02
N ASP A 192 -6.31 8.20 -7.21
CA ASP A 192 -6.71 7.39 -8.37
C ASP A 192 -6.15 5.98 -8.26
N ILE A 193 -4.95 5.83 -7.68
CA ILE A 193 -4.32 4.52 -7.43
C ILE A 193 -4.14 4.33 -5.92
N VAL A 194 -4.68 3.24 -5.38
CA VAL A 194 -4.51 2.88 -3.97
C VAL A 194 -3.75 1.56 -3.86
N VAL A 195 -2.57 1.58 -3.27
CA VAL A 195 -1.72 0.40 -3.08
C VAL A 195 -1.94 -0.18 -1.69
N VAL A 196 -2.24 -1.48 -1.61
CA VAL A 196 -2.51 -2.24 -0.38
C VAL A 196 -1.84 -3.61 -0.44
N ASN A 197 -1.80 -4.37 0.67
CA ASN A 197 -1.56 -5.82 0.57
C ASN A 197 -2.85 -6.63 0.47
N HIS A 198 -2.70 -7.89 0.07
CA HIS A 198 -3.76 -8.89 0.07
C HIS A 198 -4.46 -8.98 1.44
N HIS A 199 -3.72 -8.98 2.56
CA HIS A 199 -4.35 -9.04 3.87
C HIS A 199 -5.29 -7.86 4.14
N LEU A 200 -4.90 -6.62 3.83
CA LEU A 200 -5.77 -5.46 4.01
C LEU A 200 -6.95 -5.50 3.04
N PHE A 201 -6.72 -5.94 1.80
CA PHE A 201 -7.77 -6.08 0.79
C PHE A 201 -8.86 -7.07 1.24
N PHE A 202 -8.47 -8.27 1.68
CA PHE A 202 -9.44 -9.28 2.11
C PHE A 202 -10.08 -8.96 3.46
N ALA A 203 -9.36 -8.28 4.37
CA ALA A 203 -9.97 -7.73 5.58
C ALA A 203 -11.06 -6.69 5.26
N ASP A 204 -10.82 -5.80 4.29
CA ASP A 204 -11.80 -4.83 3.82
C ASP A 204 -13.02 -5.51 3.18
N LEU A 205 -12.78 -6.50 2.30
CA LEU A 205 -13.85 -7.25 1.65
C LEU A 205 -14.75 -7.97 2.66
N ASN A 206 -14.17 -8.64 3.65
CA ASN A 206 -14.93 -9.28 4.74
C ASN A 206 -15.74 -8.27 5.58
N LEU A 207 -15.20 -7.07 5.84
CA LEU A 207 -15.95 -6.02 6.55
C LEU A 207 -17.14 -5.49 5.74
N ARG A 208 -16.98 -5.37 4.42
CA ARG A 208 -18.03 -4.93 3.49
C ARG A 208 -19.18 -5.92 3.42
N GLU A 209 -18.90 -7.22 3.31
CA GLU A 209 -19.93 -8.26 3.28
C GLU A 209 -20.77 -8.27 4.56
N ASN A 210 -20.13 -8.06 5.70
CA ASN A 210 -20.80 -8.01 7.00
C ASN A 210 -21.42 -6.63 7.32
N SER A 211 -21.46 -5.69 6.37
CA SER A 211 -22.04 -4.34 6.52
C SER A 211 -21.45 -3.49 7.67
N PHE A 212 -20.23 -3.80 8.12
CA PHE A 212 -19.57 -3.10 9.24
C PHE A 212 -18.72 -1.89 8.81
N GLY A 213 -18.78 -1.51 7.53
CA GLY A 213 -18.13 -0.33 6.97
C GLY A 213 -17.09 -0.67 5.90
N GLU A 214 -16.33 0.35 5.49
CA GLU A 214 -15.25 0.23 4.52
C GLU A 214 -13.96 0.85 5.06
N VAL A 215 -12.84 0.17 4.79
CA VAL A 215 -11.48 0.63 5.09
C VAL A 215 -10.85 1.21 3.84
N ILE A 216 -10.85 0.45 2.74
CA ILE A 216 -10.34 0.89 1.44
C ILE A 216 -11.45 1.71 0.77
N PRO A 217 -11.19 2.89 0.19
CA PRO A 217 -12.21 3.65 -0.52
C PRO A 217 -12.79 2.88 -1.71
N ARG A 218 -14.01 3.21 -2.14
CA ARG A 218 -14.61 2.64 -3.36
C ARG A 218 -13.66 2.78 -4.56
N TYR A 219 -13.63 1.76 -5.40
CA TYR A 219 -12.77 1.64 -6.57
C TYR A 219 -13.54 0.95 -7.71
N ASP A 220 -13.08 1.14 -8.94
CA ASP A 220 -13.71 0.63 -10.16
C ASP A 220 -13.10 -0.71 -10.60
N ALA A 221 -11.84 -0.97 -10.27
CA ALA A 221 -11.16 -2.23 -10.55
C ALA A 221 -10.04 -2.53 -9.53
N ALA A 222 -9.68 -3.81 -9.42
CA ALA A 222 -8.58 -4.27 -8.58
C ALA A 222 -7.53 -5.03 -9.41
N VAL A 223 -6.26 -4.84 -9.09
CA VAL A 223 -5.13 -5.60 -9.60
C VAL A 223 -4.55 -6.42 -8.45
N PHE A 224 -4.42 -7.73 -8.64
CA PHE A 224 -3.71 -8.61 -7.71
C PHE A 224 -2.33 -8.93 -8.28
N ASP A 225 -1.30 -8.30 -7.71
CA ASP A 225 0.10 -8.62 -8.01
C ASP A 225 0.59 -9.73 -7.10
N GLU A 226 1.43 -10.62 -7.63
CA GLU A 226 1.79 -11.89 -6.99
C GLU A 226 0.55 -12.73 -6.60
N ALA A 227 -0.40 -12.86 -7.53
CA ALA A 227 -1.69 -13.52 -7.31
C ALA A 227 -1.62 -14.98 -6.80
N HIS A 228 -0.46 -15.64 -6.85
CA HIS A 228 -0.28 -17.01 -6.38
C HIS A 228 -0.51 -17.19 -4.87
N ILE A 229 -0.38 -16.13 -4.06
CA ILE A 229 -0.64 -16.11 -2.60
C ILE A 229 -2.05 -15.61 -2.25
N VAL A 230 -2.86 -15.25 -3.24
CA VAL A 230 -4.21 -14.73 -3.02
C VAL A 230 -5.11 -15.77 -2.37
N GLU A 231 -5.04 -17.02 -2.83
CA GLU A 231 -5.85 -18.13 -2.31
C GLU A 231 -5.62 -18.35 -0.81
N GLU A 232 -4.36 -18.46 -0.40
CA GLU A 232 -3.97 -18.64 1.00
C GLU A 232 -4.46 -17.46 1.86
N THR A 233 -4.26 -16.23 1.37
CA THR A 233 -4.67 -15.04 2.12
C THR A 233 -6.18 -14.96 2.25
N ALA A 234 -6.94 -15.24 1.19
CA ALA A 234 -8.40 -15.23 1.21
C ALA A 234 -8.96 -16.29 2.17
N THR A 235 -8.37 -17.49 2.17
CA THR A 235 -8.76 -18.60 3.06
C THR A 235 -8.66 -18.23 4.53
N THR A 236 -7.68 -17.38 4.90
CA THR A 236 -7.55 -16.90 6.28
C THR A 236 -8.73 -16.04 6.74
N TYR A 237 -9.40 -15.32 5.83
CA TYR A 237 -10.51 -14.41 6.17
C TYR A 237 -11.90 -15.04 5.99
N PHE A 238 -12.06 -15.91 4.99
CA PHE A 238 -13.36 -16.52 4.67
C PHE A 238 -13.45 -18.00 5.08
N GLY A 239 -12.35 -18.59 5.54
CA GLY A 239 -12.32 -19.95 6.06
C GLY A 239 -12.89 -20.04 7.47
N VAL A 240 -13.47 -21.20 7.79
CA VAL A 240 -13.92 -21.55 9.14
C VAL A 240 -12.96 -22.59 9.70
N SER A 241 -12.39 -22.33 10.88
CA SER A 241 -11.64 -23.34 11.62
C SER A 241 -12.56 -23.98 12.67
N ILE A 242 -12.63 -25.30 12.67
CA ILE A 242 -13.33 -26.08 13.70
C ILE A 242 -12.24 -26.73 14.55
N SER A 243 -12.17 -26.31 15.82
CA SER A 243 -11.24 -26.80 16.83
C SER A 243 -11.94 -27.76 17.78
#